data_AF-A0A7X4CV84-F1
#
_entry.id   AF-A0A7X4CV84-F1
#
_cell.length_a   1.000
_cell.length_b   1.000
_cell.length_c   1.000
_cell.angle_alpha   90.00
_cell.angle_beta   90.00
_cell.angle_gamma   90.00
#
_symmetry.space_group_name_H-M   'P 1'
#
loop_
_entity.id
_entity.type
_entity.pdbx_description
1 polymer ?
#
loop_
_entity_poly.entity_id
_entity_poly.type
_entity_poly.pdbx_seq_one_letter_code
_entity_poly.pdbx_strand_id
1 'polypeptide(L)'
;MKLSTRNAPAYFANPDKNSTGLLIYGADAMRVALRRQEVIRALIGPDGEDEMRLTRIPAAELRKDTALLADAVKARSFFPGLHVAFVEDASDGL
;
A
#
# COMPACT_ATOMS: atom_id res chain seq x y z
N MET A 1 11.91 8.91 0.96
CA MET A 1 13.10 8.76 1.84
C MET A 1 13.34 7.28 2.08
N LYS A 2 14.58 6.79 2.07
CA LYS A 2 14.89 5.40 2.48
C LYS A 2 14.98 5.34 4.01
N LEU A 3 14.12 4.54 4.63
CA LEU A 3 14.14 4.36 6.09
C LEU A 3 15.29 3.44 6.49
N SER A 4 15.92 3.75 7.62
CA SER A 4 16.87 2.83 8.25
C SER A 4 16.12 1.62 8.82
N THR A 5 16.82 0.49 8.94
CA THR A 5 16.26 -0.74 9.55
C THR A 5 15.75 -0.51 10.96
N ARG A 6 16.36 0.41 11.71
CA ARG A 6 15.95 0.82 13.05
C ARG A 6 14.60 1.54 13.06
N ASN A 7 14.35 2.39 12.06
CA ASN A 7 13.15 3.23 12.02
C ASN A 7 11.96 2.52 11.34
N ALA A 8 12.21 1.46 10.56
CA ALA A 8 11.17 0.78 9.81
C ALA A 8 10.02 0.22 10.69
N PRO A 9 10.25 -0.46 11.83
CA PRO A 9 9.16 -0.97 12.67
C PRO A 9 8.22 0.13 13.18
N ALA A 10 8.77 1.26 13.61
CA ALA A 10 7.97 2.39 14.08
C ALA A 10 7.12 2.99 12.94
N TYR A 11 7.69 3.07 11.74
CA TYR A 11 6.96 3.53 10.56
C TYR A 11 5.86 2.56 10.15
N PHE A 12 6.05 1.24 10.27
CA PHE A 12 4.99 0.28 9.93
C PHE A 12 3.77 0.41 10.85
N ALA A 13 4.02 0.61 12.15
CA ALA A 13 2.97 0.78 13.14
C ALA A 13 2.25 2.14 13.05
N ASN A 14 2.97 3.21 12.69
CA ASN A 14 2.42 4.55 12.54
C ASN A 14 3.05 5.27 11.33
N PRO A 15 2.60 4.94 10.11
CA PRO A 15 3.17 5.49 8.88
C PRO A 15 2.83 6.99 8.75
N ASP A 16 3.72 7.73 8.09
CA ASP A 16 3.45 9.12 7.76
C ASP A 16 2.30 9.20 6.72
N LYS A 17 1.21 9.82 7.14
CA LYS A 17 -0.01 9.99 6.35
C LYS A 17 0.14 10.99 5.19
N ASN A 18 1.19 11.83 5.22
CA ASN A 18 1.48 12.80 4.17
C ASN A 18 2.44 12.25 3.10
N SER A 19 2.99 11.05 3.30
CA SER A 19 3.86 10.41 2.33
C SER A 19 3.06 9.94 1.10
N THR A 20 3.53 10.29 -0.10
CA THR A 20 2.84 10.00 -1.37
C THR A 20 2.85 8.52 -1.77
N GLY A 21 3.78 7.72 -1.23
CA GLY A 21 3.88 6.30 -1.54
C GLY A 21 4.90 5.58 -0.66
N LEU A 22 4.80 4.26 -0.63
CA LEU A 22 5.67 3.38 0.14
C LEU A 22 6.04 2.14 -0.69
N LEU A 23 7.33 1.84 -0.75
CA LEU A 23 7.85 0.58 -1.26
C LEU A 23 8.39 -0.25 -0.08
N ILE A 24 7.83 -1.44 0.12
CA ILE A 24 8.35 -2.45 1.03
C ILE A 24 8.89 -3.60 0.17
N TYR A 25 10.19 -3.83 0.23
CA TYR A 25 10.87 -4.85 -0.57
C TYR A 25 11.89 -5.62 0.27
N GLY A 26 12.16 -6.86 -0.11
CA GLY A 26 13.12 -7.72 0.57
C GLY A 26 13.01 -9.18 0.11
N ALA A 27 14.02 -9.99 0.42
CA ALA A 27 14.07 -11.40 0.01
C ALA A 27 13.03 -12.29 0.70
N ASP A 28 12.52 -11.88 1.87
CA ASP A 28 11.51 -12.60 2.63
C ASP A 28 10.11 -12.06 2.30
N ALA A 29 9.44 -12.73 1.36
CA ALA A 29 8.11 -12.35 0.88
C ALA A 29 7.05 -12.36 2.00
N MET A 30 7.14 -13.30 2.94
CA MET A 30 6.19 -13.39 4.06
C MET A 30 6.33 -12.19 5.00
N ARG A 31 7.58 -11.81 5.34
CA ARG A 31 7.83 -10.63 6.15
C ARG A 31 7.39 -9.35 5.45
N VAL A 32 7.63 -9.22 4.14
CA VAL A 32 7.13 -8.09 3.33
C VAL A 32 5.61 -8.02 3.37
N ALA A 33 4.93 -9.15 3.14
CA ALA A 33 3.47 -9.23 3.16
C ALA A 33 2.88 -8.82 4.52
N LEU A 34 3.48 -9.26 5.63
CA LEU A 34 3.05 -8.90 6.98
C LEU A 34 3.21 -7.39 7.25
N ARG A 35 4.36 -6.80 6.90
CA ARG A 35 4.59 -5.35 7.09
C ARG A 35 3.70 -4.48 6.23
N ARG A 36 3.41 -4.94 5.01
CA ARG A 36 2.43 -4.28 4.16
C ARG A 36 1.04 -4.30 4.80
N GLN A 37 0.57 -5.46 5.28
CA GLN A 37 -0.74 -5.56 5.92
C GLN A 37 -0.83 -4.64 7.15
N GLU A 38 0.24 -4.58 7.96
CA GLU A 38 0.35 -3.67 9.09
C GLU A 38 0.21 -2.20 8.67
N VAL A 39 0.96 -1.76 7.66
CA VAL A 39 0.89 -0.38 7.15
C VAL A 39 -0.49 -0.05 6.59
N ILE A 40 -1.05 -0.94 5.76
CA ILE A 40 -2.37 -0.72 5.16
C ILE A 40 -3.39 -0.51 6.26
N ARG A 41 -3.43 -1.41 7.26
CA ARG A 41 -4.34 -1.31 8.40
C ARG A 41 -4.10 -0.05 9.23
N ALA A 42 -2.86 0.39 9.40
CA ALA A 42 -2.55 1.63 10.12
C ALA A 42 -3.01 2.90 9.36
N LEU A 43 -2.98 2.87 8.02
CA LEU A 43 -3.43 3.98 7.17
C LEU A 43 -4.95 4.05 7.09
N ILE A 44 -5.60 2.92 6.83
CA ILE A 44 -7.04 2.88 6.56
C ILE A 44 -7.87 2.53 7.80
N GLY A 45 -7.27 2.08 8.91
CA GLY A 45 -8.01 1.65 10.10
C GLY A 45 -8.61 0.25 9.96
N PRO A 46 -9.28 -0.26 11.02
CA PRO A 46 -9.84 -1.62 11.05
C PRO A 46 -10.96 -1.83 10.02
N ASP A 47 -11.78 -0.80 9.77
CA ASP A 47 -12.97 -0.89 8.90
C ASP A 47 -12.67 -0.41 7.46
N GLY A 48 -11.43 -0.03 7.17
CA GLY A 48 -11.11 0.63 5.90
C GLY A 48 -11.27 -0.26 4.66
N GLU A 49 -11.19 -1.59 4.79
CA GLU A 49 -11.51 -2.51 3.69
C GLU A 49 -13.02 -2.53 3.41
N ASP A 50 -13.84 -2.62 4.45
CA ASP A 50 -15.32 -2.63 4.34
C ASP A 50 -15.85 -1.28 3.82
N GLU A 51 -15.18 -0.18 4.15
CA GLU A 51 -15.46 1.16 3.65
C GLU A 51 -14.91 1.43 2.22
N MET A 52 -14.44 0.38 1.53
CA MET A 52 -13.87 0.46 0.18
C MET A 52 -12.71 1.47 0.08
N ARG A 53 -11.95 1.64 1.17
CA ARG A 53 -10.77 2.51 1.22
C ARG A 53 -9.46 1.79 0.87
N LEU A 54 -9.53 0.53 0.47
CA LEU A 54 -8.43 -0.24 -0.11
C LEU A 54 -8.77 -0.69 -1.52
N THR A 55 -7.91 -0.38 -2.49
CA THR A 55 -7.96 -0.95 -3.84
C THR A 55 -6.73 -1.82 -4.05
N ARG A 56 -6.94 -3.07 -4.46
CA ARG A 56 -5.87 -4.04 -4.70
C ARG A 56 -5.73 -4.27 -6.19
N ILE A 57 -4.50 -4.20 -6.70
CA ILE A 57 -4.18 -4.29 -8.13
C ILE A 57 -3.12 -5.38 -8.29
N PRO A 58 -3.46 -6.56 -8.81
CA PRO A 58 -2.45 -7.56 -9.12
C PRO A 58 -1.41 -7.01 -10.11
N ALA A 59 -0.12 -7.23 -9.88
CA ALA A 59 0.95 -6.77 -10.77
C ALA A 59 0.76 -7.23 -12.23
N ALA A 60 0.20 -8.44 -12.43
CA ALA A 60 -0.10 -8.97 -13.75
C ALA A 60 -1.21 -8.18 -14.48
N GLU A 61 -2.14 -7.58 -13.75
CA GLU A 61 -3.18 -6.71 -14.31
C GLU A 61 -2.62 -5.32 -14.60
N LEU A 62 -1.86 -4.75 -13.66
CA LEU A 62 -1.21 -3.44 -13.87
C LEU A 62 -0.25 -3.44 -15.08
N ARG A 63 0.43 -4.56 -15.33
CA ARG A 63 1.28 -4.72 -16.52
C ARG A 63 0.49 -4.66 -17.83
N LYS A 64 -0.75 -5.13 -17.83
CA LYS A 64 -1.64 -5.11 -19.00
C LYS A 64 -2.26 -3.73 -19.20
N ASP A 65 -2.60 -3.06 -18.10
CA ASP A 65 -3.18 -1.72 -18.09
C ASP A 65 -2.56 -0.86 -17.00
N THR A 66 -1.59 -0.04 -17.41
CA THR A 66 -0.86 0.86 -16.51
C THR A 66 -1.73 2.00 -15.97
N ALA A 67 -2.88 2.30 -16.59
CA ALA A 67 -3.78 3.36 -16.14
C ALA A 67 -4.47 3.02 -14.82
N LEU A 68 -4.64 1.73 -14.50
CA LEU A 68 -5.30 1.25 -13.28
C LEU A 68 -4.74 1.89 -12.01
N LEU A 69 -3.43 2.11 -11.92
CA LEU A 69 -2.83 2.74 -10.75
C LEU A 69 -3.20 4.22 -10.64
N ALA A 70 -3.14 4.96 -11.75
CA ALA A 70 -3.48 6.38 -11.77
C ALA A 70 -4.96 6.61 -11.44
N ASP A 71 -5.83 5.71 -11.89
CA ASP A 71 -7.26 5.74 -11.59
C ASP A 71 -7.52 5.38 -10.14
N ALA A 72 -6.88 4.33 -9.61
CA ALA A 72 -7.01 3.95 -8.21
C ALA A 72 -6.56 5.06 -7.25
N VAL A 73 -5.46 5.77 -7.55
CA VAL A 73 -4.98 6.89 -6.71
C VAL A 73 -5.92 8.09 -6.73
N LYS A 74 -6.65 8.31 -7.83
CA LYS A 74 -7.62 9.41 -7.96
C LYS A 74 -9.02 9.03 -7.48
N ALA A 75 -9.29 7.74 -7.33
CA ALA A 75 -10.56 7.23 -6.86
C ALA A 75 -10.87 7.80 -5.46
N ARG A 76 -12.14 8.07 -5.22
CA ARG A 76 -12.60 8.61 -3.94
C ARG A 76 -13.68 7.71 -3.38
N SER A 77 -13.47 7.27 -2.14
CA SER A 77 -14.52 6.59 -1.38
C SER A 77 -15.58 7.60 -0.94
N PHE A 78 -16.81 7.13 -0.77
CA PHE A 78 -17.86 7.90 -0.08
C PHE A 78 -17.55 8.07 1.41
N PHE A 79 -16.70 7.20 1.96
CA PHE A 79 -16.27 7.24 3.36
C PHE A 79 -15.07 8.17 3.54
N PRO A 80 -15.05 8.97 4.62
CA PRO A 80 -13.92 9.86 4.91
C PRO A 80 -12.68 9.04 5.31
N GLY A 81 -11.49 9.58 5.01
CA GLY A 81 -10.23 8.98 5.42
C GLY A 81 -9.26 8.78 4.27
N LEU A 82 -8.11 8.17 4.58
CA LEU A 82 -7.13 7.81 3.56
C LEU A 82 -7.61 6.60 2.77
N HIS A 83 -7.30 6.62 1.48
CA HIS A 83 -7.45 5.50 0.56
C HIS A 83 -6.06 4.98 0.18
N VAL A 84 -5.95 3.66 -0.01
CA VAL A 84 -4.71 3.00 -0.41
C VAL A 84 -4.93 2.24 -1.71
N ALA A 85 -4.16 2.60 -2.74
CA ALA A 85 -3.95 1.78 -3.93
C ALA A 85 -2.74 0.86 -3.68
N PHE A 86 -2.98 -0.45 -3.61
CA PHE A 86 -1.95 -1.44 -3.32
C PHE A 86 -1.71 -2.33 -4.54
N VAL A 87 -0.48 -2.31 -5.07
CA VAL A 87 -0.05 -3.19 -6.15
C VAL A 87 0.52 -4.50 -5.58
N GLU A 88 -0.19 -5.61 -5.80
CA GLU A 88 0.17 -6.92 -5.25
C GLU A 88 1.25 -7.62 -6.09
N ASP A 89 2.21 -8.25 -5.41
CA ASP A 89 3.23 -9.11 -6.01
C ASP A 89 4.00 -8.46 -7.18
N ALA A 90 4.27 -7.16 -7.06
CA ALA A 90 5.14 -6.43 -7.97
C ALA A 90 6.58 -6.95 -7.89
N SER A 91 7.19 -7.17 -9.05
CA SER A 91 8.61 -7.49 -9.21
C SER A 91 9.35 -6.32 -9.86
N ASP A 92 10.68 -6.39 -9.93
CA ASP A 92 11.53 -5.32 -10.48
C ASP A 92 11.17 -4.90 -11.92
N GLY A 93 10.46 -5.74 -12.67
CA GLY A 93 10.02 -5.49 -14.05
C GLY A 93 8.58 -4.99 -14.16
N LEU A 94 8.06 -4.33 -13.12
CA LEU A 94 6.79 -3.61 -13.14
C LEU A 94 7.04 -2.11 -12.94
#